data_AF-A0A925B4L0-F1
#
_entry.id   AF-A0A925B4L0-F1
#
_cell.length_a   1.000
_cell.length_b   1.000
_cell.length_c   1.000
_cell.angle_alpha   90.00
_cell.angle_beta   90.00
_cell.angle_gamma   90.00
#
_symmetry.space_group_name_H-M   'P 1'
#
loop_
_entity.id
_entity.type
_entity.pdbx_description
1 polymer ?
#
loop_
_entity_poly.entity_id
_entity_poly.type
_entity_poly.pdbx_seq_one_letter_code
_entity_poly.pdbx_strand_id
1 'polypeptide(L)'
;MDSTNSKSSRWKVVDAILDDVLDVSPSKQREVLRNRCGGDLSLRREVEKLLSNLENSPDFMEISVVNSALTLLDEDNAETL
;
A
#
# COMPACT_ATOMS: atom_id res chain seq x y z
N MET A 1 -27.74 -2.84 -21.32
CA MET A 1 -26.36 -3.03 -21.81
C MET A 1 -25.67 -1.70 -21.56
N ASP A 2 -24.69 -1.48 -20.69
CA ASP A 2 -23.90 -2.27 -19.76
C ASP A 2 -23.41 -1.25 -18.71
N SER A 3 -23.93 -1.32 -17.46
CA SER A 3 -23.66 -0.30 -16.43
C SER A 3 -22.46 -0.62 -15.53
N THR A 4 -21.58 -1.56 -15.92
CA THR A 4 -20.42 -1.94 -15.10
C THR A 4 -19.05 -1.80 -15.80
N ASN A 5 -19.00 -1.35 -17.06
CA ASN A 5 -17.74 -1.23 -17.81
C ASN A 5 -16.85 -0.02 -17.44
N SER A 6 -17.37 0.97 -16.72
CA SER A 6 -16.61 2.19 -16.38
C SER A 6 -15.58 1.96 -15.26
N LYS A 7 -15.90 1.14 -14.25
CA LYS A 7 -14.99 0.87 -13.12
C LYS A 7 -13.82 -0.04 -13.50
N SER A 8 -14.06 -1.07 -14.30
CA SER A 8 -13.02 -2.01 -14.74
C SER A 8 -12.00 -1.36 -15.69
N SER A 9 -12.40 -0.33 -16.44
CA SER A 9 -11.47 0.45 -17.26
C SER A 9 -10.68 1.45 -16.43
N ARG A 10 -11.33 2.07 -15.42
CA ARG A 10 -10.69 3.05 -14.54
C ARG A 10 -9.60 2.45 -13.66
N TRP A 11 -9.80 1.23 -13.14
CA TRP A 11 -8.80 0.57 -12.31
C TRP A 11 -7.49 0.35 -13.08
N LYS A 12 -7.55 -0.04 -14.36
CA LYS A 12 -6.35 -0.23 -15.22
C LYS A 12 -5.56 1.05 -15.44
N VAL A 13 -6.25 2.19 -15.52
CA VAL A 13 -5.60 3.50 -15.64
C VAL A 13 -4.90 3.85 -14.33
N VAL A 14 -5.57 3.61 -13.19
CA VAL A 14 -4.97 3.81 -11.86
C VAL A 14 -3.73 2.92 -11.68
N ASP A 15 -3.83 1.64 -12.06
CA ASP A 15 -2.75 0.64 -11.99
C ASP A 15 -1.52 1.08 -12.79
N ALA A 16 -1.71 1.43 -14.07
CA ALA A 16 -0.62 1.91 -14.91
C ALA A 16 0.01 3.22 -14.38
N ILE A 17 -0.77 4.09 -13.73
CA ILE A 17 -0.19 5.30 -13.13
C ILE A 17 0.60 4.94 -11.87
N LEU A 18 0.13 4.00 -11.06
CA LEU A 18 0.83 3.54 -9.87
C LEU A 18 2.16 2.90 -10.22
N ASP A 19 2.21 2.00 -11.21
CA ASP A 19 3.44 1.36 -11.67
C ASP A 19 4.52 2.41 -12.04
N ASP A 20 4.15 3.40 -12.88
CA ASP A 20 5.07 4.46 -13.29
C ASP A 20 5.51 5.38 -12.14
N VAL A 21 4.68 5.56 -11.12
CA VAL A 21 4.98 6.39 -9.96
C VAL A 21 5.87 5.64 -8.95
N LEU A 22 5.68 4.33 -8.81
CA LEU A 22 6.49 3.48 -7.94
C LEU A 22 7.90 3.24 -8.53
N ASP A 23 8.05 3.27 -9.85
CA ASP A 23 9.34 3.14 -10.54
C ASP A 23 10.25 4.39 -10.46
N VAL A 24 9.73 5.51 -9.95
CA VAL A 24 10.49 6.76 -9.81
C VAL A 24 10.69 7.18 -8.36
N SER A 25 11.72 8.02 -8.13
CA SER A 25 11.99 8.54 -6.79
C SER A 25 10.84 9.41 -6.26
N PRO A 26 10.61 9.46 -4.93
CA PRO A 26 9.54 10.25 -4.31
C PRO A 26 9.50 11.73 -4.75
N SER A 27 10.67 12.31 -5.03
CA SER A 27 10.79 13.68 -5.52
C SER A 27 10.20 13.87 -6.93
N LYS A 28 10.20 12.83 -7.77
CA LYS A 28 9.67 12.83 -9.14
C LYS A 28 8.22 12.36 -9.23
N GLN A 29 7.72 11.64 -8.23
CA GLN A 29 6.36 11.12 -8.19
C GLN A 29 5.28 12.20 -8.44
N ARG A 30 5.43 13.37 -7.80
CA ARG A 30 4.49 14.50 -7.98
C ARG A 30 4.43 15.01 -9.43
N GLU A 31 5.55 14.97 -10.14
CA GLU A 31 5.61 15.37 -11.53
C GLU A 31 4.99 14.32 -12.45
N VAL A 32 5.29 13.04 -12.22
CA VAL A 32 4.70 11.92 -12.97
C VAL A 32 3.18 11.90 -12.78
N LEU A 33 2.69 12.03 -11.55
CA LEU A 33 1.25 12.12 -11.25
C LEU A 33 0.58 13.29 -11.99
N ARG A 34 1.19 14.47 -11.97
CA ARG A 34 0.65 15.65 -12.69
C ARG A 34 0.57 15.38 -14.19
N ASN A 35 1.61 14.79 -14.78
CA ASN A 35 1.66 14.53 -16.21
C ASN A 35 0.70 13.43 -16.64
N ARG A 36 0.55 12.37 -15.82
CA ARG A 36 -0.29 11.20 -16.14
C ARG A 36 -1.76 11.40 -15.82
N CYS A 37 -2.09 12.09 -14.73
CA CYS A 37 -3.47 12.45 -14.42
C CYS A 37 -3.95 13.67 -15.22
N GLY A 38 -3.03 14.49 -15.73
CA GLY A 38 -3.36 15.71 -16.48
C GLY A 38 -4.28 16.64 -15.66
N GLY A 39 -5.44 16.97 -16.24
CA GLY A 39 -6.48 17.78 -15.60
C GLY A 39 -7.47 16.99 -14.73
N ASP A 40 -7.40 15.66 -14.70
CA ASP A 40 -8.31 14.83 -13.91
C ASP A 40 -7.88 14.80 -12.44
N LEU A 41 -8.35 15.80 -11.69
CA LEU A 41 -8.11 15.93 -10.26
C LEU A 41 -8.75 14.79 -9.44
N SER A 42 -9.81 14.15 -9.96
CA SER A 42 -10.47 13.04 -9.28
C SER A 42 -9.60 11.79 -9.34
N LEU A 43 -9.04 11.50 -10.52
CA LEU A 43 -8.05 10.44 -10.72
C LEU A 43 -6.80 10.69 -9.89
N ARG A 44 -6.27 11.92 -9.90
CA ARG A 44 -5.07 12.26 -9.12
C ARG A 44 -5.26 12.00 -7.62
N ARG A 45 -6.38 12.45 -7.06
CA ARG A 45 -6.71 12.24 -5.63
C ARG A 45 -6.86 10.76 -5.27
N GLU A 46 -7.39 9.95 -6.18
CA GLU A 46 -7.54 8.52 -5.96
C GLU A 46 -6.17 7.83 -5.88
N VAL A 47 -5.28 8.12 -6.83
CA VAL A 47 -3.91 7.58 -6.84
C VAL A 47 -3.11 8.07 -5.62
N GLU A 48 -3.20 9.37 -5.28
CA GLU A 48 -2.55 9.95 -4.09
C GLU A 48 -2.99 9.24 -2.80
N LYS A 49 -4.29 8.94 -2.63
CA LYS A 49 -4.79 8.19 -1.47
C LYS A 49 -4.22 6.78 -1.39
N LEU A 50 -4.11 6.09 -2.52
CA LEU A 50 -3.55 4.73 -2.57
C LEU A 50 -2.05 4.73 -2.21
N LEU A 51 -1.29 5.69 -2.73
CA LEU A 51 0.13 5.85 -2.39
C LEU A 51 0.32 6.17 -0.90
N SER A 52 -0.49 7.08 -0.34
CA SER A 52 -0.44 7.37 1.09
C SER A 52 -0.79 6.15 1.94
N ASN A 53 -1.73 5.30 1.52
CA ASN A 53 -2.01 4.05 2.24
C ASN A 53 -0.85 3.06 2.20
N LEU A 54 -0.09 3.01 1.08
CA LEU A 54 1.09 2.17 0.97
C LEU A 54 2.23 2.66 1.87
N GLU A 55 2.49 3.98 1.89
CA GLU A 55 3.51 4.59 2.76
C GLU A 55 3.16 4.47 4.25
N ASN A 56 1.88 4.52 4.60
CA ASN A 56 1.39 4.39 5.97
C ASN A 56 1.03 2.94 6.35
N SER A 57 1.42 1.94 5.55
CA SER A 57 1.31 0.51 5.90
C SER A 57 2.68 -0.14 6.12
N PRO A 58 3.45 0.30 7.14
CA PRO A 58 4.63 -0.44 7.59
C PRO A 58 4.26 -1.81 8.22
N ASP A 59 2.97 -2.04 8.53
CA ASP A 59 2.49 -3.21 9.28
C ASP A 59 2.22 -4.48 8.45
N PHE A 60 2.35 -4.49 7.12
CA PHE A 60 1.91 -5.68 6.35
C PHE A 60 2.90 -6.87 6.38
N MET A 61 4.16 -6.67 6.79
CA MET A 61 5.13 -7.78 6.93
C MET A 61 6.05 -7.67 8.16
N GLU A 62 5.71 -6.87 9.17
CA GLU A 62 6.50 -6.75 10.39
C GLU A 62 5.75 -7.23 11.64
N ILE A 63 4.98 -8.32 11.51
CA ILE A 63 4.81 -9.21 12.66
C ILE A 63 6.11 -10.01 12.76
N SER A 64 7.10 -9.40 13.42
CA SER A 64 8.28 -10.10 13.87
C SER A 64 7.85 -11.33 14.67
N VAL A 65 8.06 -12.51 14.09
CA VAL A 65 7.85 -13.84 14.71
C VAL A 65 8.57 -13.96 16.05
N VAL A 66 9.49 -13.04 16.35
CA VAL A 66 10.19 -12.89 17.63
C VAL A 66 9.23 -12.71 18.81
N ASN A 67 8.04 -12.10 18.63
CA ASN A 67 7.09 -11.92 19.74
C ASN A 67 6.23 -13.15 20.06
N SER A 68 6.14 -14.14 19.16
CA SER A 68 5.38 -15.37 19.43
C SER A 68 6.18 -16.43 20.20
N ALA A 69 7.52 -16.34 20.16
CA ALA A 69 8.40 -17.27 20.87
C ALA A 69 8.64 -16.85 22.34
N LEU A 70 8.45 -15.58 22.69
CA LEU A 70 8.70 -15.08 24.04
C LEU A 70 7.68 -15.61 25.07
N THR A 71 6.47 -15.95 24.63
CA THR A 71 5.39 -16.43 25.52
C THR A 71 5.47 -17.93 25.85
N LEU A 72 6.40 -18.67 25.26
CA LEU A 72 6.53 -20.13 25.46
C LEU A 72 7.67 -20.54 26.41
N LEU A 73 8.40 -19.58 26.99
CA LEU A 73 9.58 -19.87 27.83
C LEU A 73 9.38 -19.68 29.34
N ASP A 74 8.18 -19.31 29.81
CA ASP A 74 7.98 -18.94 31.23
C ASP A 74 7.09 -19.90 32.06
N GLU A 75 6.87 -21.14 31.64
CA GLU A 75 6.10 -22.11 32.46
C GLU A 75 6.78 -23.47 32.64
N ASP A 76 8.08 -23.53 32.93
CA ASP A 76 8.68 -24.78 33.45
C ASP A 76 9.87 -24.60 34.41
N ASN A 77 9.73 -23.75 35.43
CA ASN A 77 10.63 -23.80 36.59
C ASN A 77 9.89 -23.54 37.91
N ALA A 78 9.00 -24.46 38.26
CA ALA A 78 8.54 -24.65 39.63
C ALA A 78 8.52 -26.13 40.00
N GLU A 79 9.67 -26.82 39.88
CA GLU A 79 9.91 -28.07 40.59
C GLU A 79 10.92 -27.86 41.73
N THR A 80 10.39 -28.03 42.94
CA THR A 80 11.04 -28.63 44.14
C THR A 80 12.29 -27.99 44.75
N LEU A 81 12.09 -27.39 45.94
CA LEU A 81 12.75 -27.77 47.21
C LEU A 81 12.02 -27.16 48.42
#